data_AF-A0A534JRR0-F1
#
_entry.id   AF-A0A534JRR0-F1
#
_cell.length_a   1.000
_cell.length_b   1.000
_cell.length_c   1.000
_cell.angle_alpha   90.00
_cell.angle_beta   90.00
_cell.angle_gamma   90.00
#
_symmetry.space_group_name_H-M   'P 1'
#
loop_
_entity.id
_entity.type
_entity.pdbx_description
1 polymer ?
#
loop_
_entity_poly.entity_id
_entity_poly.type
_entity_poly.pdbx_seq_one_letter_code
_entity_poly.pdbx_strand_id
1 'polypeptide(L)'
;MATRIHPTADVSPAATIGDGTTIWHWAQVRENARVGRNCRVGKDVYIDTNVVIGDDCKFQNFATVYDGVTIGNGVFVGPHV
;
A
#
# COMPACT_ATOMS: atom_id res chain seq x y z
N MET A 1 -0.13 -16.17 3.70
CA MET A 1 0.34 -16.32 2.30
C MET A 1 1.44 -15.29 2.09
N ALA A 2 2.51 -15.59 1.35
CA ALA A 2 3.63 -14.65 1.21
C ALA A 2 3.22 -13.35 0.49
N THR A 3 3.74 -12.22 1.00
CA THR A 3 3.67 -10.90 0.35
C THR A 3 4.36 -10.94 -1.01
N ARG A 4 3.82 -10.21 -2.00
CA ARG A 4 4.44 -10.10 -3.33
C ARG A 4 4.77 -8.64 -3.62
N ILE A 5 6.04 -8.32 -3.71
CA ILE A 5 6.54 -6.99 -4.02
C ILE A 5 7.18 -7.06 -5.40
N HIS A 6 6.69 -6.25 -6.34
CA HIS A 6 7.30 -6.18 -7.66
C HIS A 6 8.74 -5.65 -7.55
N PRO A 7 9.72 -6.17 -8.32
CA PRO A 7 11.12 -5.71 -8.23
C PRO A 7 11.34 -4.22 -8.50
N THR A 8 10.37 -3.54 -9.10
CA THR A 8 10.42 -2.09 -9.38
C THR A 8 9.65 -1.25 -8.37
N ALA A 9 9.00 -1.85 -7.37
CA ALA A 9 8.38 -1.10 -6.29
C ALA A 9 9.46 -0.64 -5.30
N ASP A 10 9.30 0.56 -4.75
CA ASP A 10 10.16 1.09 -3.70
C ASP A 10 9.44 0.93 -2.35
N VAL A 11 9.86 -0.04 -1.56
CA VAL A 11 9.26 -0.34 -0.26
C VAL A 11 10.32 -0.18 0.81
N SER A 12 10.13 0.78 1.70
CA SER A 12 11.03 1.00 2.81
C SER A 12 11.11 -0.26 3.68
N PRO A 13 12.30 -0.69 4.13
CA PRO A 13 12.43 -1.82 5.04
C PRO A 13 11.82 -1.57 6.42
N ALA A 14 11.49 -0.31 6.74
CA ALA A 14 10.77 0.09 7.95
C ALA A 14 9.23 0.02 7.79
N ALA A 15 8.71 -0.26 6.59
CA ALA A 15 7.29 -0.47 6.37
C ALA A 15 6.88 -1.89 6.78
N THR A 16 5.64 -2.04 7.25
CA THR A 16 5.06 -3.36 7.55
C THR A 16 4.02 -3.70 6.51
N ILE A 17 4.20 -4.83 5.81
CA ILE A 17 3.28 -5.31 4.79
C ILE A 17 2.70 -6.65 5.22
N GLY A 18 1.38 -6.71 5.38
CA GLY A 18 0.66 -7.91 5.78
C GLY A 18 0.69 -9.03 4.73
N ASP A 19 0.55 -10.26 5.21
CA ASP A 19 0.43 -11.46 4.40
C ASP A 19 -0.59 -11.33 3.25
N GLY A 20 -0.25 -11.88 2.09
CA GLY A 20 -1.11 -11.90 0.91
C GLY A 20 -1.23 -10.56 0.19
N THR A 21 -0.65 -9.48 0.73
CA THR A 21 -0.63 -8.18 0.07
C THR A 21 0.29 -8.17 -1.14
N THR A 22 -0.15 -7.47 -2.18
CA THR A 22 0.58 -7.32 -3.44
C THR A 22 0.88 -5.85 -3.70
N ILE A 23 2.14 -5.55 -4.03
CA ILE A 23 2.63 -4.21 -4.35
C ILE A 23 3.12 -4.21 -5.81
N TRP A 24 2.42 -3.46 -6.65
CA TRP A 24 2.67 -3.41 -8.09
C TRP A 24 3.77 -2.41 -8.49
N HIS A 25 4.12 -2.46 -9.78
CA HIS A 25 5.17 -1.69 -10.42
C HIS A 25 5.20 -0.22 -9.99
N TRP A 26 6.37 0.24 -9.55
CA TRP A 26 6.66 1.64 -9.19
C TRP A 26 5.81 2.23 -8.06
N ALA A 27 5.01 1.41 -7.37
CA ALA A 27 4.41 1.83 -6.11
C ALA A 27 5.50 2.13 -5.07
N GLN A 28 5.21 3.08 -4.20
CA GLN A 28 6.09 3.55 -3.16
C GLN A 28 5.41 3.37 -1.81
N VAL A 29 6.09 2.73 -0.87
CA VAL A 29 5.60 2.59 0.52
C VAL A 29 6.70 3.08 1.45
N ARG A 30 6.44 4.20 2.11
CA ARG A 30 7.41 4.89 2.96
C ARG A 30 7.54 4.26 4.35
N GLU A 31 8.54 4.74 5.09
CA GLU A 31 8.89 4.33 6.44
C GLU A 31 7.67 4.36 7.37
N ASN A 32 7.59 3.45 8.34
CA ASN A 32 6.53 3.39 9.36
C ASN A 32 5.10 3.20 8.83
N ALA A 33 4.88 3.14 7.52
CA ALA A 33 3.60 2.77 6.94
C ALA A 33 3.23 1.33 7.31
N ARG A 34 1.94 1.09 7.55
CA ARG A 34 1.39 -0.22 7.89
C ARG A 34 0.32 -0.57 6.87
N VAL A 35 0.58 -1.59 6.07
CA VAL A 35 -0.39 -2.14 5.12
C VAL A 35 -0.89 -3.48 5.64
N GLY A 36 -2.20 -3.61 5.79
CA GLY A 36 -2.87 -4.84 6.22
C GLY A 36 -2.67 -6.02 5.27
N ARG A 37 -3.41 -7.08 5.53
CA ARG A 37 -3.40 -8.34 4.78
C ARG A 37 -4.24 -8.25 3.52
N ASN A 38 -3.89 -9.07 2.53
CA ASN A 38 -4.63 -9.24 1.28
C ASN A 38 -4.90 -7.93 0.49
N CYS A 39 -4.11 -6.89 0.72
CA CYS A 39 -4.26 -5.62 0.03
C CYS A 39 -3.70 -5.69 -1.40
N ARG A 40 -4.25 -4.85 -2.27
CA ARG A 40 -3.75 -4.66 -3.64
C ARG A 40 -3.34 -3.22 -3.83
N VAL A 41 -2.03 -2.96 -3.88
CA VAL A 41 -1.44 -1.65 -4.14
C VAL A 41 -1.08 -1.60 -5.62
N GLY A 42 -1.82 -0.79 -6.38
CA GLY A 42 -1.68 -0.63 -7.83
C GLY A 42 -0.39 0.05 -8.27
N LYS A 43 -0.23 0.22 -9.58
CA LYS A 43 0.94 0.86 -10.20
C LYS A 43 1.04 2.34 -9.78
N ASP A 44 2.25 2.79 -9.46
CA ASP A 44 2.54 4.18 -9.07
C ASP A 44 1.68 4.70 -7.89
N VAL A 45 1.18 3.81 -7.03
CA VAL A 45 0.51 4.24 -5.79
C VAL A 45 1.57 4.75 -4.81
N TYR A 46 1.31 5.90 -4.18
CA TYR A 46 2.16 6.47 -3.13
C TYR A 46 1.50 6.28 -1.76
N ILE A 47 2.17 5.57 -0.86
CA ILE A 47 1.78 5.42 0.55
C ILE A 47 2.86 6.08 1.38
N ASP A 48 2.52 7.23 1.97
CA ASP A 48 3.43 8.07 2.74
C ASP A 48 3.72 7.48 4.14
N THR A 49 4.60 8.17 4.87
CA THR A 49 5.03 7.81 6.22
C THR A 49 3.82 7.74 7.16
N ASN A 50 3.87 6.87 8.18
CA ASN A 50 2.86 6.74 9.23
C ASN A 50 1.42 6.43 8.76
N VAL A 51 1.20 6.15 7.48
CA VAL A 51 -0.11 5.72 6.96
C VAL A 51 -0.48 4.36 7.53
N VAL A 52 -1.75 4.20 7.91
CA VAL A 52 -2.30 2.93 8.40
C VAL A 52 -3.40 2.46 7.45
N ILE A 53 -3.21 1.31 6.82
CA ILE A 53 -4.16 0.68 5.90
C ILE A 53 -4.61 -0.65 6.50
N GLY A 54 -5.93 -0.81 6.59
CA GLY A 54 -6.58 -2.04 7.04
C GLY A 54 -6.43 -3.22 6.08
N ASP A 55 -7.11 -4.32 6.39
CA ASP A 55 -7.10 -5.54 5.59
C ASP A 55 -8.02 -5.42 4.36
N ASP A 56 -7.76 -6.25 3.34
CA ASP A 56 -8.60 -6.42 2.14
C ASP A 56 -8.84 -5.13 1.32
N CYS A 57 -7.92 -4.16 1.40
CA CYS A 57 -8.03 -2.89 0.67
C CYS A 57 -7.52 -2.98 -0.77
N LYS A 58 -8.03 -2.12 -1.64
CA LYS A 58 -7.58 -2.00 -3.03
C LYS A 58 -7.33 -0.55 -3.41
N PHE A 59 -6.10 -0.25 -3.80
CA PHE A 59 -5.66 1.03 -4.32
C PHE A 59 -5.40 0.89 -5.81
N GLN A 60 -6.11 1.66 -6.61
CA GLN A 60 -5.91 1.71 -8.06
C GLN A 60 -4.75 2.62 -8.42
N ASN A 61 -4.31 2.54 -9.68
CA ASN A 61 -3.09 3.18 -10.13
C ASN A 61 -3.08 4.69 -9.86
N PHE A 62 -1.89 5.20 -9.49
CA PHE A 62 -1.64 6.62 -9.20
C PHE A 62 -2.42 7.20 -8.01
N ALA A 63 -3.01 6.37 -7.14
CA ALA A 63 -3.57 6.85 -5.88
C ALA A 63 -2.47 7.30 -4.91
N THR A 64 -2.72 8.35 -4.14
CA THR A 64 -1.78 8.90 -3.15
C THR A 64 -2.41 8.98 -1.78
N VAL A 65 -1.73 8.44 -0.77
CA VAL A 65 -2.19 8.43 0.63
C VAL A 65 -1.11 9.10 1.47
N TYR A 66 -1.40 10.27 2.00
CA TYR A 66 -0.44 11.12 2.70
C TYR A 66 -0.36 10.85 4.20
N ASP A 67 0.71 11.37 4.80
CA ASP A 67 1.06 11.18 6.21
C ASP A 67 -0.12 11.32 7.18
N GLY A 68 -0.20 10.38 8.13
CA GLY A 68 -1.23 10.34 9.17
C GLY A 68 -2.61 9.81 8.74
N VAL A 69 -2.84 9.51 7.45
CA VAL A 69 -4.11 8.94 6.99
C VAL A 69 -4.30 7.51 7.51
N THR A 70 -5.51 7.21 7.97
CA THR A 70 -5.96 5.86 8.31
C THR A 70 -7.07 5.40 7.36
N ILE A 71 -6.85 4.28 6.68
CA ILE A 71 -7.79 3.60 5.80
C ILE A 71 -8.32 2.34 6.50
N GLY A 72 -9.64 2.23 6.63
CA GLY A 72 -10.29 1.06 7.23
C GLY A 72 -10.25 -0.19 6.34
N ASN A 73 -10.71 -1.32 6.86
CA ASN A 73 -10.75 -2.58 6.12
C ASN A 73 -11.71 -2.52 4.91
N GLY A 74 -11.37 -3.24 3.83
CA GLY A 74 -12.23 -3.40 2.66
C GLY A 74 -12.44 -2.14 1.81
N VAL A 75 -11.61 -1.11 2.01
CA VAL A 75 -11.74 0.16 1.28
C VAL A 75 -11.21 0.02 -0.14
N PHE A 76 -11.94 0.63 -1.08
CA PHE A 76 -11.52 0.81 -2.46
C PHE A 76 -11.15 2.28 -2.71
N VAL A 77 -9.92 2.52 -3.15
CA VAL A 77 -9.44 3.84 -3.59
C VAL A 77 -9.30 3.82 -5.12
N GLY A 78 -10.03 4.72 -5.76
CA GLY A 78 -10.04 4.88 -7.23
C GLY A 78 -8.70 5.36 -7.79
N PRO A 79 -8.52 5.28 -9.12
CA PRO A 79 -7.28 5.74 -9.75
C PRO A 79 -7.18 7.26 -9.65
N HIS A 80 -5.96 7.79 -9.53
CA HIS A 80 -5.69 9.23 -9.45
C HIS A 80 -6.37 9.98 -8.29
N VAL A 81 -6.66 9.28 -7.19
CA VAL A 81 -7.17 9.87 -5.94
C VAL A 81 -6.04 10.33 -5.02
#